data_AF-A0A945BY60-F1
#
_entry.id   AF-A0A945BY60-F1
#
_cell.length_a   1.000
_cell.length_b   1.000
_cell.length_c   1.000
_cell.angle_alpha   90.00
_cell.angle_beta   90.00
_cell.angle_gamma   90.00
#
_symmetry.space_group_name_H-M   'P 1'
#
loop_
_entity.id
_entity.type
_entity.pdbx_description
1 polymer ?
#
loop_
_entity_poly.entity_id
_entity_poly.type
_entity_poly.pdbx_seq_one_letter_code
_entity_poly.pdbx_strand_id
1 'polypeptide(L)'
;MNNNFYFQALTNSWKLVWKNKILWFFGLFAIFLGGVEWSNLLSRDFLGMFKINSVVSYLSSIGVFSGEFLLNIKAVAVTNPFSLVMILFIFGIFIALFVALLWVSVVSQGSLVYSVFELDHKTKINTFKSMAIGRQNFWQILSLNIVDKYVVWTCSILLGFFGTEIFIQKSALTAITLLIISVLILVILVLTAFIIKYALAFVVLKAQNPFLAIKNAFILFFRNLLINIEMAAFLFLVNYVFRILAIWIVVILMIPLTSLGSFSLYLSGGISFGFYAIFIPFFISVLLLWFFSILTAYNYSIWTLMFMSLTGDRKTSSSIIKKYIGKIIKKS
;
A
#
# COMPACT_ATOMS: atom_id res chain seq x y z
N MET A 1 -19.11 -25.66 3.00
CA MET A 1 -19.29 -24.32 2.41
C MET A 1 -18.83 -24.38 0.97
N ASN A 2 -19.54 -23.76 0.03
CA ASN A 2 -19.34 -24.00 -1.40
C ASN A 2 -18.02 -23.35 -1.89
N ASN A 3 -17.00 -24.15 -2.24
CA ASN A 3 -15.71 -23.71 -2.78
C ASN A 3 -15.82 -22.74 -3.98
N ASN A 4 -16.96 -22.73 -4.67
CA ASN A 4 -17.22 -21.87 -5.82
C ASN A 4 -17.28 -20.37 -5.51
N PHE A 5 -17.56 -19.95 -4.27
CA PHE A 5 -17.76 -18.53 -3.98
C PHE A 5 -16.46 -17.71 -4.03
N TYR A 6 -15.37 -18.24 -3.45
CA TYR A 6 -14.07 -17.58 -3.39
C TYR A 6 -13.42 -17.47 -4.75
N PHE A 7 -13.42 -18.59 -5.48
CA PHE A 7 -12.88 -18.67 -6.82
C PHE A 7 -13.61 -17.70 -7.76
N GLN A 8 -14.93 -17.53 -7.59
CA GLN A 8 -15.68 -16.50 -8.30
C GLN A 8 -15.26 -15.09 -7.92
N ALA A 9 -15.01 -14.77 -6.64
CA ALA A 9 -14.53 -13.45 -6.25
C ALA A 9 -13.15 -13.13 -6.86
N LEU A 10 -12.22 -14.09 -6.83
CA LEU A 10 -10.88 -13.96 -7.44
C LEU A 10 -10.97 -13.78 -8.96
N THR A 11 -11.61 -14.72 -9.65
CA THR A 11 -11.70 -14.69 -11.13
C THR A 11 -12.50 -13.50 -11.64
N ASN A 12 -13.58 -13.11 -10.94
CA ASN A 12 -14.36 -11.94 -11.33
C ASN A 12 -13.56 -10.65 -11.09
N SER A 13 -12.82 -10.54 -9.99
CA SER A 13 -11.94 -9.39 -9.75
C SER A 13 -10.87 -9.27 -10.83
N TRP A 14 -10.26 -10.39 -11.25
CA TRP A 14 -9.26 -10.39 -12.31
C TRP A 14 -9.85 -9.94 -13.64
N LYS A 15 -11.00 -10.52 -14.05
CA LYS A 15 -11.72 -10.13 -15.27
C LYS A 15 -12.11 -8.66 -15.24
N LEU A 16 -12.58 -8.17 -14.10
CA LEU A 16 -13.03 -6.81 -13.88
C LEU A 16 -11.85 -5.82 -14.04
N VAL A 17 -10.71 -6.11 -13.42
CA VAL A 17 -9.48 -5.30 -13.56
C VAL A 17 -8.92 -5.35 -14.97
N TRP A 18 -8.90 -6.52 -15.61
CA TRP A 18 -8.35 -6.64 -16.96
C TRP A 18 -9.20 -5.96 -18.02
N LYS A 19 -10.53 -6.05 -17.91
CA LYS A 19 -11.48 -5.44 -18.85
C LYS A 19 -11.55 -3.92 -18.71
N ASN A 20 -11.33 -3.37 -17.52
CA ASN A 20 -11.51 -1.95 -17.23
C ASN A 20 -10.18 -1.28 -16.89
N LYS A 21 -9.47 -0.79 -17.91
CA LYS A 21 -8.12 -0.20 -17.78
C LYS A 21 -8.06 1.03 -16.89
N ILE A 22 -9.18 1.73 -16.67
CA ILE A 22 -9.25 2.85 -15.72
C ILE A 22 -8.89 2.43 -14.29
N LEU A 23 -9.14 1.17 -13.92
CA LEU A 23 -8.76 0.67 -12.60
C LEU A 23 -7.24 0.59 -12.45
N TRP A 24 -6.48 0.46 -13.53
CA TRP A 24 -5.02 0.51 -13.48
C TRP A 24 -4.56 1.93 -13.18
N PHE A 25 -5.19 2.94 -13.79
CA PHE A 25 -4.88 4.33 -13.47
C PHE A 25 -5.10 4.63 -11.98
N PHE A 26 -6.25 4.26 -11.43
CA PHE A 26 -6.47 4.45 -9.99
C PHE A 26 -5.54 3.55 -9.15
N GLY A 27 -5.25 2.33 -9.61
CA GLY A 27 -4.29 1.42 -9.00
C GLY A 27 -2.90 2.04 -8.87
N LEU A 28 -2.42 2.74 -9.91
CA LEU A 28 -1.11 3.39 -9.96
C LEU A 28 -0.95 4.37 -8.81
N PHE A 29 -1.93 5.25 -8.61
CA PHE A 29 -1.88 6.22 -7.52
C PHE A 29 -2.16 5.59 -6.16
N ALA A 30 -3.02 4.57 -6.07
CA ALA A 30 -3.31 3.89 -4.82
C ALA A 30 -2.10 3.11 -4.24
N ILE A 31 -1.11 2.74 -5.07
CA ILE A 31 0.13 2.09 -4.61
C ILE A 31 0.85 2.93 -3.55
N PHE A 32 0.94 4.25 -3.76
CA PHE A 32 1.76 5.14 -2.93
C PHE A 32 1.35 5.19 -1.45
N LEU A 33 0.08 4.93 -1.14
CA LEU A 33 -0.42 4.93 0.24
C LEU A 33 -0.66 3.53 0.81
N GLY A 34 -0.74 2.48 0.00
CA GLY A 34 -1.07 1.17 0.57
C GLY A 34 -1.33 -0.03 -0.33
N GLY A 35 -0.88 -0.01 -1.59
CA GLY A 35 -1.19 -1.11 -2.53
C GLY A 35 -0.52 -2.45 -2.20
N VAL A 36 0.59 -2.43 -1.45
CA VAL A 36 1.47 -3.61 -1.24
C VAL A 36 1.99 -3.70 0.21
N GLU A 37 1.15 -3.39 1.19
CA GLU A 37 1.52 -3.17 2.60
C GLU A 37 2.14 -4.40 3.30
N TRP A 38 1.60 -5.60 3.07
CA TRP A 38 2.03 -6.84 3.75
C TRP A 38 3.48 -7.21 3.50
N SER A 39 4.03 -6.84 2.34
CA SER A 39 5.41 -7.22 2.00
C SER A 39 6.44 -6.19 2.29
N ASN A 40 6.03 -4.93 2.38
CA ASN A 40 6.94 -3.92 2.87
C ASN A 40 7.27 -4.23 4.33
N LEU A 41 6.35 -4.82 5.11
CA LEU A 41 6.66 -5.35 6.45
C LEU A 41 7.75 -6.44 6.41
N LEU A 42 7.63 -7.43 5.52
CA LEU A 42 8.61 -8.52 5.44
C LEU A 42 9.95 -8.12 4.79
N SER A 43 9.95 -7.22 3.80
CA SER A 43 11.16 -6.83 3.07
C SER A 43 11.90 -5.64 3.69
N ARG A 44 11.18 -4.73 4.36
CA ARG A 44 11.75 -3.52 4.96
C ARG A 44 12.26 -3.77 6.38
N ASP A 45 11.71 -4.72 7.13
CA ASP A 45 12.18 -4.98 8.49
C ASP A 45 13.36 -5.97 8.52
N PHE A 46 13.42 -6.95 7.60
CA PHE A 46 14.55 -7.91 7.58
C PHE A 46 15.83 -7.35 6.93
N LEU A 47 15.71 -6.45 5.93
CA LEU A 47 16.85 -5.85 5.22
C LEU A 47 16.99 -4.33 5.40
N GLY A 48 15.91 -3.62 5.76
CA GLY A 48 15.87 -2.16 5.85
C GLY A 48 16.22 -1.59 7.23
N MET A 49 16.23 -2.40 8.30
CA MET A 49 16.81 -2.00 9.59
C MET A 49 18.29 -1.59 9.45
N PHE A 50 19.02 -2.14 8.47
CA PHE A 50 20.37 -1.69 8.13
C PHE A 50 20.45 -0.34 7.39
N LYS A 51 19.33 0.15 6.80
CA LYS A 51 19.30 1.41 6.01
C LYS A 51 18.61 2.60 6.71
N ILE A 52 17.68 2.38 7.64
CA ILE A 52 17.11 3.51 8.42
C ILE A 52 18.18 4.14 9.31
N ASN A 53 19.06 3.29 9.87
CA ASN A 53 20.26 3.76 10.55
C ASN A 53 21.11 4.65 9.65
N SER A 54 21.17 4.44 8.33
CA SER A 54 22.00 5.28 7.45
C SER A 54 21.39 6.64 7.12
N VAL A 55 20.05 6.77 7.04
CA VAL A 55 19.42 8.10 6.80
C VAL A 55 19.39 8.91 8.08
N VAL A 56 18.99 8.33 9.21
CA VAL A 56 18.98 9.04 10.49
C VAL A 56 20.40 9.36 10.93
N SER A 57 21.37 8.44 10.76
CA SER A 57 22.77 8.75 11.05
C SER A 57 23.33 9.79 10.10
N TYR A 58 22.97 9.78 8.82
CA TYR A 58 23.38 10.82 7.87
C TYR A 58 22.77 12.18 8.20
N LEU A 59 21.47 12.23 8.51
CA LEU A 59 20.80 13.47 8.94
C LEU A 59 21.38 13.98 10.27
N SER A 60 21.70 13.07 11.19
CA SER A 60 22.40 13.40 12.43
C SER A 60 23.82 13.88 12.17
N SER A 61 24.56 13.26 11.23
CA SER A 61 25.95 13.61 10.93
C SER A 61 26.09 14.94 10.20
N ILE A 62 25.09 15.36 9.43
CA ILE A 62 25.01 16.72 8.89
C ILE A 62 24.35 17.71 9.86
N GLY A 63 24.07 17.27 11.09
CA GLY A 63 23.58 18.11 12.18
C GLY A 63 22.11 18.53 12.06
N VAL A 64 21.26 17.93 11.23
CA VAL A 64 19.84 18.34 11.07
C VAL A 64 19.08 18.38 12.40
N PHE A 65 19.41 17.46 13.30
CA PHE A 65 18.80 17.36 14.63
C PHE A 65 19.58 18.11 15.73
N SER A 66 20.68 18.80 15.39
CA SER A 66 21.44 19.60 16.34
C SER A 66 20.94 21.06 16.34
N GLY A 67 21.13 21.76 17.46
CA GLY A 67 20.86 23.21 17.51
C GLY A 67 21.70 24.02 16.52
N GLU A 68 22.80 23.44 16.04
CA GLU A 68 23.67 24.03 15.03
C GLU A 68 22.99 24.16 13.68
N PHE A 69 22.00 23.32 13.35
CA PHE A 69 21.23 23.44 12.11
C PHE A 69 20.56 24.80 11.97
N LEU A 70 19.90 25.28 13.03
CA LEU A 70 19.24 26.58 13.04
C LEU A 70 20.25 27.72 12.95
N LEU A 71 21.41 27.58 13.60
CA LEU A 71 22.50 28.54 13.50
C LEU A 71 23.07 28.58 12.09
N ASN A 72 23.21 27.44 11.42
CA ASN A 72 23.67 27.32 10.04
C ASN A 72 22.67 27.91 9.06
N ILE A 73 21.35 27.69 9.26
CA ILE A 73 20.31 28.36 8.45
C ILE A 73 20.43 29.88 8.61
N LYS A 74 20.57 30.37 9.85
CA LYS A 74 20.72 31.81 10.12
C LYS A 74 22.00 32.37 9.47
N ALA A 75 23.11 31.63 9.55
CA ALA A 75 24.36 32.03 8.92
C ALA A 75 24.23 32.10 7.39
N VAL A 76 23.61 31.10 6.75
CA VAL A 76 23.34 31.10 5.30
C VAL A 76 22.37 32.23 4.92
N ALA A 77 21.37 32.54 5.75
CA ALA A 77 20.45 33.64 5.52
C ALA A 77 21.17 35.00 5.44
N VAL A 78 22.19 35.21 6.28
CA VAL A 78 22.96 36.46 6.31
C VAL A 78 24.04 36.49 5.23
N THR A 79 24.75 35.38 5.03
CA THR A 79 25.91 35.31 4.12
C THR A 79 25.51 35.12 2.65
N ASN A 80 24.42 34.39 2.38
CA ASN A 80 23.95 34.10 1.03
C ASN A 80 22.41 33.93 0.99
N PRO A 81 21.66 35.05 1.13
CA PRO A 81 20.20 35.01 1.20
C PRO A 81 19.56 34.41 -0.07
N PHE A 82 20.18 34.61 -1.24
CA PHE A 82 19.66 34.07 -2.50
C PHE A 82 19.69 32.54 -2.52
N SER A 83 20.78 31.91 -2.10
CA SER A 83 20.85 30.44 -1.99
C SER A 83 19.80 29.89 -1.03
N LEU A 84 19.54 30.56 0.10
CA LEU A 84 18.49 30.14 1.03
C LEU A 84 17.10 30.20 0.37
N VAL A 85 16.78 31.29 -0.34
CA VAL A 85 15.50 31.42 -1.07
C VAL A 85 15.35 30.31 -2.12
N MET A 86 16.41 30.00 -2.87
CA MET A 86 16.39 28.91 -3.85
C MET A 86 16.16 27.54 -3.20
N ILE A 87 16.81 27.26 -2.07
CA ILE A 87 16.59 26.01 -1.30
C ILE A 87 15.15 25.94 -0.81
N LEU A 88 14.62 27.01 -0.21
CA LEU A 88 13.23 27.05 0.26
C LEU A 88 12.23 26.91 -0.89
N PHE A 89 12.51 27.50 -2.05
CA PHE A 89 11.68 27.38 -3.24
C PHE A 89 11.65 25.94 -3.77
N ILE A 90 12.81 25.31 -3.93
CA ILE A 90 12.93 23.91 -4.33
C ILE A 90 12.21 23.00 -3.32
N PHE A 91 12.42 23.24 -2.02
CA PHE A 91 11.74 22.49 -0.97
C PHE A 91 10.22 22.69 -1.00
N GLY A 92 9.75 23.91 -1.27
CA GLY A 92 8.35 24.23 -1.47
C GLY A 92 7.73 23.48 -2.66
N ILE A 93 8.45 23.36 -3.78
CA ILE A 93 8.03 22.53 -4.93
C ILE A 93 7.90 21.06 -4.51
N PHE A 94 8.87 20.51 -3.79
CA PHE A 94 8.80 19.12 -3.32
C PHE A 94 7.63 18.88 -2.36
N ILE A 95 7.34 19.81 -1.44
CA ILE A 95 6.16 19.74 -0.57
C ILE A 95 4.88 19.77 -1.39
N ALA A 96 4.77 20.69 -2.36
CA ALA A 96 3.58 20.80 -3.21
C ALA A 96 3.34 19.52 -4.02
N LEU A 97 4.39 18.95 -4.60
CA LEU A 97 4.32 17.66 -5.32
C LEU A 97 3.93 16.51 -4.39
N PHE A 98 4.48 16.46 -3.18
CA PHE A 98 4.14 15.45 -2.19
C PHE A 98 2.66 15.53 -1.77
N VAL A 99 2.16 16.73 -1.46
CA VAL A 99 0.75 16.95 -1.09
C VAL A 99 -0.17 16.60 -2.26
N ALA A 100 0.18 16.99 -3.50
CA ALA A 100 -0.59 16.63 -4.68
C ALA A 100 -0.63 15.10 -4.89
N LEU A 101 0.50 14.42 -4.75
CA LEU A 101 0.58 12.96 -4.89
C LEU A 101 -0.23 12.25 -3.80
N LEU A 102 -0.13 12.70 -2.55
CA LEU A 102 -0.93 12.19 -1.44
C LEU A 102 -2.42 12.38 -1.74
N TRP A 103 -2.82 13.56 -2.19
CA TRP A 103 -4.21 13.85 -2.54
C TRP A 103 -4.74 12.90 -3.62
N VAL A 104 -4.02 12.77 -4.75
CA VAL A 104 -4.42 11.87 -5.85
C VAL A 104 -4.44 10.41 -5.38
N SER A 105 -3.50 9.99 -4.54
CA SER A 105 -3.44 8.63 -4.01
C SER A 105 -4.67 8.28 -3.17
N VAL A 106 -5.05 9.15 -2.22
CA VAL A 106 -6.25 8.95 -1.39
C VAL A 106 -7.52 8.90 -2.25
N VAL A 107 -7.68 9.87 -3.16
CA VAL A 107 -8.85 9.94 -4.05
C VAL A 107 -8.95 8.69 -4.92
N SER A 108 -7.81 8.16 -5.37
CA SER A 108 -7.77 6.95 -6.21
C SER A 108 -8.17 5.69 -5.44
N GLN A 109 -7.84 5.57 -4.14
CA GLN A 109 -8.32 4.46 -3.32
C GLN A 109 -9.86 4.45 -3.22
N GLY A 110 -10.47 5.61 -2.92
CA GLY A 110 -11.93 5.71 -2.87
C GLY A 110 -12.59 5.48 -4.23
N SER A 111 -11.96 5.98 -5.29
CA SER A 111 -12.41 5.80 -6.67
C SER A 111 -12.35 4.33 -7.10
N LEU A 112 -11.33 3.57 -6.70
CA LEU A 112 -11.23 2.13 -6.96
C LEU A 112 -12.39 1.37 -6.33
N VAL A 113 -12.59 1.56 -5.03
CA VAL A 113 -13.66 0.87 -4.28
C VAL A 113 -15.02 1.16 -4.89
N TYR A 114 -15.31 2.43 -5.19
CA TYR A 114 -16.59 2.79 -5.82
C TYR A 114 -16.72 2.24 -7.24
N SER A 115 -15.67 2.28 -8.05
CA SER A 115 -15.71 1.79 -9.43
C SER A 115 -15.94 0.28 -9.49
N VAL A 116 -15.37 -0.48 -8.56
CA VAL A 116 -15.61 -1.93 -8.45
C VAL A 116 -17.06 -2.21 -8.05
N PHE A 117 -17.60 -1.45 -7.09
CA PHE A 117 -19.02 -1.53 -6.72
C PHE A 117 -19.93 -1.25 -7.92
N GLU A 118 -19.65 -0.18 -8.68
CA GLU A 118 -20.44 0.18 -9.85
C GLU A 118 -20.32 -0.87 -10.96
N LEU A 119 -19.15 -1.45 -11.20
CA LEU A 119 -18.94 -2.51 -12.19
C LEU A 119 -19.59 -3.85 -11.85
N ASP A 120 -19.75 -4.18 -10.56
CA ASP A 120 -20.50 -5.37 -10.16
C ASP A 120 -22.02 -5.15 -10.40
N HIS A 121 -22.49 -3.90 -10.29
CA HIS A 121 -23.91 -3.55 -10.44
C HIS A 121 -24.32 -3.06 -11.84
N LYS A 122 -23.38 -2.60 -12.66
CA LYS A 122 -23.62 -2.01 -13.98
C LYS A 122 -22.54 -2.43 -14.96
N THR A 123 -22.78 -2.23 -16.26
CA THR A 123 -21.84 -2.61 -17.31
C THR A 123 -20.82 -1.51 -17.67
N LYS A 124 -21.03 -0.26 -17.24
CA LYS A 124 -20.16 0.88 -17.54
C LYS A 124 -19.91 1.72 -16.29
N ILE A 125 -18.67 2.23 -16.15
CA ILE A 125 -18.25 3.15 -15.08
C ILE A 125 -18.44 4.59 -15.54
N ASN A 126 -18.92 5.45 -14.65
CA ASN A 126 -18.73 6.89 -14.79
C ASN A 126 -17.49 7.32 -13.99
N THR A 127 -16.38 7.54 -14.68
CA THR A 127 -15.07 7.83 -14.07
C THR A 127 -15.07 9.12 -13.26
N PHE A 128 -15.74 10.16 -13.76
CA PHE A 128 -15.92 11.42 -13.04
C PHE A 128 -16.71 11.24 -11.76
N LYS A 129 -17.75 10.40 -11.78
CA LYS A 129 -18.51 10.07 -10.58
C LYS A 129 -17.65 9.31 -9.56
N SER A 130 -16.85 8.34 -9.99
CA SER A 130 -15.92 7.63 -9.11
C SER A 130 -14.92 8.57 -8.45
N MET A 131 -14.30 9.46 -9.23
CA MET A 131 -13.38 10.49 -8.71
C MET A 131 -14.06 11.46 -7.75
N ALA A 132 -15.29 11.89 -8.05
CA ALA A 132 -16.05 12.77 -7.17
C ALA A 132 -16.33 12.13 -5.81
N ILE A 133 -16.64 10.83 -5.78
CA ILE A 133 -16.87 10.07 -4.54
C ILE A 133 -15.56 9.85 -3.78
N GLY A 134 -14.46 9.57 -4.47
CA GLY A 134 -13.13 9.51 -3.86
C GLY A 134 -12.74 10.83 -3.20
N ARG A 135 -13.02 11.96 -3.87
CA ARG A 135 -12.78 13.31 -3.33
C ARG A 135 -13.69 13.64 -2.15
N GLN A 136 -14.97 13.29 -2.22
CA GLN A 136 -15.93 13.53 -1.14
C GLN A 136 -15.52 12.83 0.16
N ASN A 137 -14.93 11.64 0.04
CA ASN A 137 -14.47 10.84 1.17
C ASN A 137 -12.98 11.03 1.50
N PHE A 138 -12.32 12.06 0.95
CA PHE A 138 -10.87 12.25 1.06
C PHE A 138 -10.39 12.21 2.51
N TRP A 139 -10.99 13.01 3.40
CA TRP A 139 -10.56 13.12 4.80
C TRP A 139 -10.79 11.82 5.57
N GLN A 140 -11.91 11.15 5.31
CA GLN A 140 -12.24 9.88 5.94
C GLN A 140 -11.23 8.80 5.52
N ILE A 141 -10.92 8.69 4.23
CA ILE A 141 -9.93 7.73 3.71
C ILE A 141 -8.53 8.08 4.21
N LEU A 142 -8.15 9.36 4.22
CA LEU A 142 -6.86 9.80 4.74
C LEU A 142 -6.70 9.43 6.23
N SER A 143 -7.73 9.64 7.04
CA SER A 143 -7.69 9.26 8.46
C SER A 143 -7.49 7.76 8.68
N LEU A 144 -8.12 6.90 7.84
CA LEU A 144 -7.89 5.45 7.89
C LEU A 144 -6.43 5.10 7.53
N ASN A 145 -5.86 5.76 6.53
CA ASN A 145 -4.45 5.55 6.18
C ASN A 145 -3.51 6.04 7.29
N ILE A 146 -3.80 7.16 7.96
CA ILE A 146 -3.01 7.65 9.09
C ILE A 146 -3.03 6.63 10.23
N VAL A 147 -4.20 6.09 10.57
CA VAL A 147 -4.33 5.03 11.59
C VAL A 147 -3.54 3.79 11.20
N ASP A 148 -3.67 3.32 9.96
CA ASP A 148 -2.89 2.20 9.44
C ASP A 148 -1.38 2.42 9.59
N LYS A 149 -0.86 3.56 9.13
CA LYS A 149 0.57 3.87 9.19
C LYS A 149 1.06 4.06 10.62
N TYR A 150 0.25 4.63 11.50
CA TYR A 150 0.60 4.77 12.92
C TYR A 150 0.71 3.40 13.62
N VAL A 151 -0.24 2.50 13.38
CA VAL A 151 -0.19 1.13 13.91
C VAL A 151 1.01 0.37 13.35
N VAL A 152 1.22 0.43 12.04
CA VAL A 152 2.38 -0.20 11.37
C VAL A 152 3.70 0.30 11.96
N TRP A 153 3.86 1.62 12.06
CA TRP A 153 5.09 2.23 12.59
C TRP A 153 5.35 1.83 14.05
N THR A 154 4.32 1.88 14.90
CA THR A 154 4.42 1.48 16.31
C THR A 154 4.80 0.01 16.44
N CYS A 155 4.12 -0.87 15.70
CA CYS A 155 4.41 -2.30 15.72
C CYS A 155 5.80 -2.63 15.16
N SER A 156 6.27 -1.95 14.10
CA SER A 156 7.63 -2.15 13.58
C SER A 156 8.71 -1.70 14.56
N ILE A 157 8.51 -0.61 15.32
CA ILE A 157 9.44 -0.21 16.39
C ILE A 157 9.50 -1.28 17.48
N LEU A 158 8.35 -1.78 17.92
CA LEU A 158 8.29 -2.84 18.93
C LEU A 158 8.95 -4.13 18.43
N LEU A 159 8.72 -4.52 17.17
CA LEU A 159 9.38 -5.67 16.56
C LEU A 159 10.90 -5.49 16.46
N GLY A 160 11.37 -4.31 16.10
CA GLY A 160 12.79 -3.99 16.08
C GLY A 160 13.41 -4.13 17.47
N PHE A 161 12.77 -3.54 18.49
CA PHE A 161 13.21 -3.60 19.88
C PHE A 161 13.24 -5.04 20.42
N PHE A 162 12.13 -5.77 20.35
CA PHE A 162 12.07 -7.15 20.83
C PHE A 162 12.95 -8.09 20.01
N GLY A 163 13.05 -7.85 18.70
CA GLY A 163 13.91 -8.61 17.80
C GLY A 163 15.38 -8.49 18.16
N THR A 164 15.89 -7.28 18.45
CA THR A 164 17.28 -7.10 18.89
C THR A 164 17.54 -7.71 20.26
N GLU A 165 16.59 -7.60 21.19
CA GLU A 165 16.72 -8.18 22.53
C GLU A 165 16.87 -9.70 22.47
N ILE A 166 16.17 -10.41 21.58
CA ILE A 166 16.29 -11.87 21.43
C ILE A 166 17.75 -12.31 21.21
N PHE A 167 18.57 -11.54 20.51
CA PHE A 167 19.98 -11.89 20.22
C PHE A 167 20.95 -11.54 21.36
N ILE A 168 20.55 -10.65 22.29
CA ILE A 168 21.39 -10.22 23.41
C ILE A 168 21.16 -11.12 24.63
N GLN A 169 19.95 -11.68 24.78
CA GLN A 169 19.57 -12.46 25.94
C GLN A 169 20.31 -13.81 26.02
N LYS A 170 20.81 -14.13 27.22
CA LYS A 170 21.47 -15.42 27.51
C LYS A 170 20.49 -16.51 27.97
N SER A 171 19.31 -16.12 28.46
CA SER A 171 18.30 -17.07 28.96
C SER A 171 17.36 -17.51 27.84
N ALA A 172 17.20 -18.83 27.70
CA ALA A 172 16.29 -19.42 26.71
C ALA A 172 14.82 -19.03 26.97
N LEU A 173 14.42 -18.94 28.25
CA LEU A 173 13.04 -18.60 28.61
C LEU A 173 12.67 -17.18 28.15
N THR A 174 13.56 -16.20 28.38
CA THR A 174 13.33 -14.82 27.93
C THR A 174 13.27 -14.71 26.41
N ALA A 175 14.15 -15.44 25.70
CA ALA A 175 14.12 -15.47 24.23
C ALA A 175 12.81 -16.03 23.69
N ILE A 176 12.29 -17.11 24.29
CA ILE A 176 10.99 -17.69 23.92
C ILE A 176 9.84 -16.71 24.18
N THR A 177 9.84 -16.03 25.34
CA THR A 177 8.82 -15.02 25.65
C THR A 177 8.82 -13.87 24.64
N LEU A 178 10.00 -13.33 24.31
CA LEU A 178 10.16 -12.26 23.32
C LEU A 178 9.74 -12.69 21.91
N LEU A 179 10.02 -13.95 21.53
CA LEU A 179 9.57 -14.53 20.27
C LEU A 179 8.04 -14.59 20.21
N ILE A 180 7.37 -15.06 21.27
CA ILE A 180 5.90 -15.10 21.35
C ILE A 180 5.31 -13.69 21.20
N ILE A 181 5.87 -12.70 21.90
CA ILE A 181 5.43 -11.29 21.79
C ILE A 181 5.59 -10.79 20.35
N SER A 182 6.71 -11.09 19.70
CA SER A 182 6.98 -10.68 18.32
C SER A 182 5.98 -11.30 17.34
N VAL A 183 5.65 -12.58 17.51
CA VAL A 183 4.62 -13.26 16.71
C VAL A 183 3.24 -12.62 16.92
N LEU A 184 2.87 -12.28 18.16
CA LEU A 184 1.61 -11.58 18.44
C LEU A 184 1.55 -10.20 17.76
N ILE A 185 2.65 -9.45 17.74
CA ILE A 185 2.71 -8.16 17.04
C ILE A 185 2.53 -8.34 15.53
N LEU A 186 3.16 -9.37 14.93
CA LEU A 186 2.96 -9.70 13.51
C LEU A 186 1.49 -10.04 13.21
N VAL A 187 0.81 -10.78 14.10
CA VAL A 187 -0.63 -11.06 13.96
C VAL A 187 -1.43 -9.75 14.00
N ILE A 188 -1.15 -8.84 14.93
CA ILE A 188 -1.84 -7.54 15.03
C ILE A 188 -1.66 -6.71 13.75
N LEU A 189 -0.46 -6.67 13.19
CA LEU A 189 -0.18 -5.99 11.92
C LEU A 189 -1.04 -6.54 10.78
N VAL A 190 -1.08 -7.87 10.66
CA VAL A 190 -1.87 -8.54 9.62
C VAL A 190 -3.37 -8.28 9.81
N LEU A 191 -3.88 -8.37 11.03
CA LEU A 191 -5.29 -8.08 11.33
C LEU A 191 -5.65 -6.63 10.99
N THR A 192 -4.80 -5.67 11.36
CA THR A 192 -5.01 -4.24 11.12
C THR A 192 -5.17 -3.96 9.63
N ALA A 193 -4.25 -4.49 8.82
CA ALA A 193 -4.30 -4.26 7.38
C ALA A 193 -5.58 -4.83 6.74
N PHE A 194 -6.17 -5.93 7.24
CA PHE A 194 -7.47 -6.43 6.74
C PHE A 194 -8.63 -5.55 7.18
N ILE A 195 -8.65 -5.16 8.46
CA ILE A 195 -9.69 -4.30 9.02
C ILE A 195 -9.74 -2.97 8.26
N ILE A 196 -8.59 -2.39 7.92
CA ILE A 196 -8.53 -1.13 7.16
C ILE A 196 -9.11 -1.27 5.75
N LYS A 197 -8.89 -2.39 5.04
CA LYS A 197 -9.52 -2.60 3.72
C LYS A 197 -11.05 -2.65 3.81
N TYR A 198 -11.61 -3.25 4.86
CA TYR A 198 -13.07 -3.22 5.09
C TYR A 198 -13.57 -1.87 5.58
N ALA A 199 -12.82 -1.19 6.45
CA ALA A 199 -13.18 0.15 6.92
C ALA A 199 -13.25 1.12 5.73
N LEU A 200 -12.33 1.01 4.77
CA LEU A 200 -12.35 1.77 3.53
C LEU A 200 -13.64 1.52 2.73
N ALA A 201 -14.07 0.27 2.60
CA ALA A 201 -15.33 -0.06 1.93
C ALA A 201 -16.55 0.48 2.67
N PHE A 202 -16.58 0.45 4.01
CA PHE A 202 -17.64 1.07 4.81
C PHE A 202 -17.69 2.60 4.63
N VAL A 203 -16.53 3.28 4.64
CA VAL A 203 -16.45 4.72 4.40
C VAL A 203 -16.99 5.06 3.00
N VAL A 204 -16.50 4.38 1.97
CA VAL A 204 -16.81 4.74 0.57
C VAL A 204 -18.23 4.34 0.16
N LEU A 205 -18.67 3.12 0.52
CA LEU A 205 -19.93 2.56 0.02
C LEU A 205 -21.12 2.82 0.97
N LYS A 206 -20.86 3.03 2.26
CA LYS A 206 -21.90 3.27 3.27
C LYS A 206 -21.80 4.65 3.90
N ALA A 207 -20.90 5.53 3.44
CA ALA A 207 -20.70 6.89 3.93
C ALA A 207 -20.52 6.98 5.46
N GLN A 208 -19.90 5.95 6.06
CA GLN A 208 -19.69 5.91 7.51
C GLN A 208 -18.52 6.80 7.94
N ASN A 209 -18.60 7.32 9.16
CA ASN A 209 -17.46 7.95 9.82
C ASN A 209 -16.32 6.91 10.02
N PRO A 210 -15.03 7.30 9.95
CA PRO A 210 -13.89 6.41 10.10
C PRO A 210 -13.91 5.52 11.36
N PHE A 211 -14.27 6.04 12.52
CA PHE A 211 -14.32 5.28 13.76
C PHE A 211 -15.40 4.19 13.72
N LEU A 212 -16.60 4.56 13.24
CA LEU A 212 -17.70 3.62 13.07
C LEU A 212 -17.36 2.58 11.99
N ALA A 213 -16.68 3.00 10.92
CA ALA A 213 -16.23 2.12 9.85
C ALA A 213 -15.20 1.10 10.35
N ILE A 214 -14.23 1.50 11.18
CA ILE A 214 -13.26 0.58 11.81
C ILE A 214 -13.98 -0.39 12.74
N LYS A 215 -14.91 0.09 13.59
CA LYS A 215 -15.69 -0.77 14.49
C LYS A 215 -16.49 -1.82 13.72
N ASN A 216 -17.19 -1.40 12.68
CA ASN A 216 -17.98 -2.30 11.84
C ASN A 216 -17.11 -3.25 11.02
N ALA A 217 -15.96 -2.79 10.53
CA ALA A 217 -14.96 -3.61 9.86
C ALA A 217 -14.39 -4.69 10.79
N PHE A 218 -14.09 -4.35 12.04
CA PHE A 218 -13.63 -5.29 13.06
C PHE A 218 -14.69 -6.37 13.30
N ILE A 219 -15.95 -5.98 13.54
CA ILE A 219 -17.06 -6.93 13.75
C ILE A 219 -17.25 -7.82 12.52
N LEU A 220 -17.24 -7.24 11.31
CA LEU A 220 -17.38 -7.98 10.05
C LEU A 220 -16.23 -8.97 9.86
N PHE A 221 -15.01 -8.57 10.21
CA PHE A 221 -13.82 -9.40 10.09
C PHE A 221 -13.88 -10.62 11.00
N PHE A 222 -14.11 -10.42 12.31
CA PHE A 222 -14.12 -11.51 13.29
C PHE A 222 -15.32 -12.44 13.13
N ARG A 223 -16.46 -11.92 12.66
CA ARG A 223 -17.62 -12.77 12.33
C ARG A 223 -17.36 -13.70 11.14
N ASN A 224 -16.42 -13.37 10.27
CA ASN A 224 -16.08 -14.13 9.06
C ASN A 224 -14.60 -14.51 9.03
N LEU A 225 -14.01 -14.77 10.20
CA LEU A 225 -12.56 -14.95 10.38
C LEU A 225 -11.98 -16.00 9.41
N LEU A 226 -12.62 -17.17 9.32
CA LEU A 226 -12.15 -18.27 8.46
C LEU A 226 -12.10 -17.86 6.98
N ILE A 227 -13.18 -17.23 6.51
CA ILE A 227 -13.32 -16.75 5.12
C ILE A 227 -12.21 -15.71 4.81
N ASN A 228 -11.94 -14.81 5.77
CA ASN A 228 -10.94 -13.76 5.61
C ASN A 228 -9.51 -14.30 5.60
N ILE A 229 -9.20 -15.27 6.46
CA ILE A 229 -7.88 -15.92 6.51
C ILE A 229 -7.62 -16.71 5.23
N GLU A 230 -8.62 -17.44 4.72
CA GLU A 230 -8.50 -18.17 3.45
C GLU A 230 -8.20 -17.20 2.30
N MET A 231 -8.99 -16.13 2.18
CA MET A 231 -8.77 -15.13 1.13
C MET A 231 -7.44 -14.39 1.28
N ALA A 232 -7.02 -14.11 2.50
CA ALA A 232 -5.71 -13.56 2.80
C ALA A 232 -4.57 -14.49 2.33
N ALA A 233 -4.68 -15.79 2.60
CA ALA A 233 -3.69 -16.78 2.16
C ALA A 233 -3.61 -16.85 0.63
N PHE A 234 -4.75 -16.85 -0.07
CA PHE A 234 -4.77 -16.79 -1.54
C PHE A 234 -4.15 -15.51 -2.08
N LEU A 235 -4.52 -14.36 -1.53
CA LEU A 235 -3.95 -13.08 -1.93
C LEU A 235 -2.45 -13.00 -1.64
N PHE A 236 -2.00 -13.58 -0.53
CA PHE A 236 -0.57 -13.69 -0.22
C PHE A 236 0.17 -14.46 -1.31
N LEU A 237 -0.34 -15.62 -1.71
CA LEU A 237 0.24 -16.44 -2.79
C LEU A 237 0.28 -15.67 -4.11
N VAL A 238 -0.83 -15.03 -4.51
CA VAL A 238 -0.88 -14.23 -5.74
C VAL A 238 0.13 -13.07 -5.68
N ASN A 239 0.16 -12.31 -4.59
CA ASN A 239 1.12 -11.22 -4.42
C ASN A 239 2.57 -11.72 -4.46
N TYR A 240 2.85 -12.89 -3.88
CA TYR A 240 4.17 -13.52 -3.89
C TYR A 240 4.61 -13.91 -5.31
N VAL A 241 3.74 -14.59 -6.06
CA VAL A 241 3.98 -14.95 -7.46
C VAL A 241 4.22 -13.71 -8.31
N PHE A 242 3.42 -12.66 -8.15
CA PHE A 242 3.60 -11.40 -8.88
C PHE A 242 4.97 -10.76 -8.58
N ARG A 243 5.47 -10.83 -7.35
CA ARG A 243 6.81 -10.30 -7.04
C ARG A 243 7.92 -11.12 -7.66
N ILE A 244 7.83 -12.45 -7.62
CA ILE A 244 8.79 -13.32 -8.31
C ILE A 244 8.80 -12.97 -9.80
N LEU A 245 7.63 -12.85 -10.43
CA LEU A 245 7.51 -12.46 -11.83
C LEU A 245 8.11 -11.06 -12.09
N ALA A 246 7.86 -10.08 -11.23
CA ALA A 246 8.44 -8.74 -11.35
C ALA A 246 9.97 -8.78 -11.28
N ILE A 247 10.55 -9.55 -10.36
CA ILE A 247 12.00 -9.75 -10.26
C ILE A 247 12.54 -10.39 -11.54
N TRP A 248 11.90 -11.44 -12.04
CA TRP A 248 12.31 -12.08 -13.30
C TRP A 248 12.23 -11.15 -14.49
N ILE A 249 11.17 -10.35 -14.62
CA ILE A 249 11.03 -9.35 -15.67
C ILE A 249 12.19 -8.34 -15.59
N VAL A 250 12.53 -7.86 -14.39
CA VAL A 250 13.66 -6.95 -14.19
C VAL A 250 14.97 -7.62 -14.60
N VAL A 251 15.26 -8.84 -14.12
CA VAL A 251 16.50 -9.56 -14.45
C VAL A 251 16.63 -9.79 -15.97
N ILE A 252 15.56 -10.26 -16.61
CA ILE A 252 15.53 -10.52 -18.05
C ILE A 252 15.74 -9.23 -18.85
N LEU A 253 15.13 -8.11 -18.42
CA LEU A 253 15.32 -6.81 -19.08
C LEU A 253 16.69 -6.19 -18.79
N MET A 254 17.30 -6.46 -17.64
CA MET A 254 18.61 -5.93 -17.29
C MET A 254 19.73 -6.49 -18.16
N ILE A 255 19.64 -7.74 -18.61
CA ILE A 255 20.67 -8.36 -19.48
C ILE A 255 20.85 -7.58 -20.80
N PRO A 256 19.80 -7.38 -21.64
CA PRO A 256 19.95 -6.62 -22.88
C PRO A 256 20.19 -5.12 -22.63
N LEU A 257 19.62 -4.55 -21.57
CA LEU A 257 19.80 -3.12 -21.30
C LEU A 257 21.23 -2.80 -20.85
N THR A 258 21.83 -3.64 -20.02
CA THR A 258 23.23 -3.45 -19.60
C THR A 258 24.21 -3.77 -20.73
N SER A 259 23.93 -4.76 -21.59
CA SER A 259 24.76 -5.02 -22.77
C SER A 259 24.72 -3.88 -23.78
N LEU A 260 23.56 -3.28 -24.04
CA LEU A 260 23.42 -2.06 -24.85
C LEU A 260 24.17 -0.88 -24.23
N GLY A 261 24.08 -0.71 -22.90
CA GLY A 261 24.83 0.32 -22.18
C GLY A 261 26.34 0.15 -22.34
N SER A 262 26.86 -1.07 -22.17
CA SER A 262 28.28 -1.39 -22.37
C SER A 262 28.74 -1.22 -23.82
N PHE A 263 27.91 -1.58 -24.79
CA PHE A 263 28.21 -1.36 -26.21
C PHE A 263 28.26 0.13 -26.57
N SER A 264 27.38 0.94 -25.98
CA SER A 264 27.38 2.39 -26.20
C SER A 264 28.65 3.07 -25.67
N LEU A 265 29.17 2.61 -24.53
CA LEU A 265 30.45 3.05 -23.96
C LEU A 265 31.60 2.81 -24.93
N TYR A 266 31.59 1.67 -25.61
CA TYR A 266 32.62 1.32 -26.59
C TYR A 266 32.59 2.22 -27.82
N LEU A 267 31.40 2.59 -28.33
CA LEU A 267 31.26 3.31 -29.60
C LEU A 267 31.35 4.84 -29.50
N SER A 268 30.87 5.45 -28.42
CA SER A 268 30.44 6.88 -28.47
C SER A 268 30.94 7.76 -27.32
N GLY A 269 31.85 7.25 -26.47
CA GLY A 269 32.38 7.98 -25.32
C GLY A 269 31.37 8.16 -24.17
N GLY A 270 31.77 8.87 -23.11
CA GLY A 270 31.07 8.88 -21.82
C GLY A 270 29.68 9.53 -21.80
N ILE A 271 29.33 10.39 -22.77
CA ILE A 271 28.03 11.10 -22.79
C ILE A 271 26.86 10.12 -22.99
N SER A 272 27.02 9.14 -23.88
CA SER A 272 25.99 8.13 -24.14
C SER A 272 25.72 7.27 -22.92
N PHE A 273 26.75 6.94 -22.14
CA PHE A 273 26.61 6.15 -20.92
C PHE A 273 25.78 6.86 -19.85
N GLY A 274 25.94 8.18 -19.69
CA GLY A 274 25.12 8.97 -18.76
C GLY A 274 23.63 8.88 -19.09
N PHE A 275 23.26 8.88 -20.38
CA PHE A 275 21.88 8.70 -20.81
C PHE A 275 21.35 7.30 -20.44
N TYR A 276 22.10 6.23 -20.71
CA TYR A 276 21.68 4.86 -20.33
C TYR A 276 21.58 4.66 -18.82
N ALA A 277 22.50 5.25 -18.05
CA ALA A 277 22.52 5.16 -16.59
C ALA A 277 21.24 5.74 -15.94
N ILE A 278 20.62 6.74 -16.56
CA ILE A 278 19.36 7.34 -16.09
C ILE A 278 18.15 6.65 -16.73
N PHE A 279 18.20 6.40 -18.04
CA PHE A 279 17.07 5.89 -18.80
C PHE A 279 16.67 4.47 -18.39
N ILE A 280 17.65 3.59 -18.16
CA ILE A 280 17.39 2.19 -17.83
C ILE A 280 16.65 2.05 -16.48
N PRO A 281 17.13 2.63 -15.36
CA PRO A 281 16.39 2.59 -14.09
C PRO A 281 15.02 3.28 -14.19
N PHE A 282 14.91 4.37 -14.94
CA PHE A 282 13.64 5.06 -15.15
C PHE A 282 12.63 4.16 -15.87
N PHE A 283 13.02 3.54 -16.98
CA PHE A 283 12.18 2.64 -17.75
C PHE A 283 11.70 1.44 -16.91
N ILE A 284 12.62 0.81 -16.17
CA ILE A 284 12.28 -0.28 -15.25
C ILE A 284 11.30 0.19 -14.17
N SER A 285 11.52 1.37 -13.60
CA SER A 285 10.64 1.92 -12.56
C SER A 285 9.23 2.14 -13.10
N VAL A 286 9.07 2.70 -14.30
CA VAL A 286 7.76 2.89 -14.95
C VAL A 286 7.08 1.55 -15.19
N LEU A 287 7.81 0.54 -15.69
CA LEU A 287 7.26 -0.79 -15.95
C LEU A 287 6.81 -1.48 -14.65
N LEU A 288 7.61 -1.40 -13.58
CA LEU A 288 7.26 -1.95 -12.28
C LEU A 288 6.04 -1.24 -11.68
N LEU A 289 5.98 0.10 -11.77
CA LEU A 289 4.83 0.87 -11.30
C LEU A 289 3.54 0.46 -12.03
N TRP A 290 3.61 0.24 -13.34
CA TRP A 290 2.49 -0.25 -14.13
C TRP A 290 2.06 -1.66 -13.71
N PHE A 291 3.02 -2.55 -13.47
CA PHE A 291 2.72 -3.92 -13.01
C PHE A 291 2.08 -3.95 -11.61
N PHE A 292 2.65 -3.21 -10.66
CA PHE A 292 2.11 -3.09 -9.30
C PHE A 292 0.77 -2.34 -9.25
N SER A 293 0.50 -1.47 -10.23
CA SER A 293 -0.80 -0.81 -10.40
C SER A 293 -1.92 -1.83 -10.65
N ILE A 294 -1.70 -2.77 -11.57
CA ILE A 294 -2.67 -3.84 -11.88
C ILE A 294 -2.91 -4.70 -10.63
N LEU A 295 -1.83 -5.09 -9.96
CA LEU A 295 -1.91 -5.89 -8.73
C LEU A 295 -2.66 -5.15 -7.61
N THR A 296 -2.43 -3.85 -7.47
CA THR A 296 -3.12 -3.01 -6.47
C THR A 296 -4.61 -2.93 -6.79
N ALA A 297 -4.98 -2.66 -8.05
CA ALA A 297 -6.36 -2.65 -8.50
C ALA A 297 -7.06 -4.00 -8.25
N TYR A 298 -6.35 -5.11 -8.47
CA TYR A 298 -6.83 -6.47 -8.19
C TYR A 298 -7.09 -6.71 -6.71
N ASN A 299 -6.15 -6.35 -5.83
CA ASN A 299 -6.32 -6.47 -4.38
C ASN A 299 -7.54 -5.65 -3.90
N TYR A 300 -7.66 -4.38 -4.31
CA TYR A 300 -8.83 -3.55 -3.96
C TYR A 300 -10.14 -4.15 -4.48
N SER A 301 -10.13 -4.71 -5.69
CA SER A 301 -11.32 -5.34 -6.28
C SER A 301 -11.78 -6.54 -5.47
N ILE A 302 -10.86 -7.42 -5.06
CA ILE A 302 -11.20 -8.61 -4.26
C ILE A 302 -11.81 -8.21 -2.93
N TRP A 303 -11.16 -7.32 -2.18
CA TRP A 303 -11.65 -6.91 -0.87
C TRP A 303 -13.01 -6.21 -0.97
N THR A 304 -13.23 -5.43 -2.03
CA THR A 304 -14.53 -4.78 -2.27
C THR A 304 -15.61 -5.80 -2.64
N LEU A 305 -15.35 -6.73 -3.55
CA LEU A 305 -16.31 -7.78 -3.90
C LEU A 305 -16.62 -8.68 -2.69
N MET A 306 -15.61 -8.98 -1.88
CA MET A 306 -15.76 -9.76 -0.66
C MET A 306 -16.61 -9.01 0.36
N PHE A 307 -16.33 -7.74 0.60
CA PHE A 307 -17.14 -6.86 1.45
C PHE A 307 -18.61 -6.85 1.02
N MET A 308 -18.89 -6.62 -0.26
CA MET A 308 -20.26 -6.61 -0.80
C MET A 308 -20.95 -7.97 -0.63
N SER A 309 -20.20 -9.06 -0.72
CA SER A 309 -20.77 -10.39 -0.54
C SER A 309 -21.12 -10.68 0.91
N LEU A 310 -20.25 -10.28 1.84
CA LEU A 310 -20.45 -10.47 3.28
C LEU A 310 -21.52 -9.54 3.87
N THR A 311 -21.77 -8.39 3.22
CA THR A 311 -22.83 -7.43 3.60
C THR A 311 -24.15 -7.66 2.87
N GLY A 312 -24.17 -8.54 1.85
CA GLY A 312 -25.37 -8.87 1.08
C GLY A 312 -25.68 -7.93 -0.09
N ASP A 313 -24.81 -6.96 -0.36
CA ASP A 313 -24.96 -5.99 -1.45
C ASP A 313 -24.61 -6.57 -2.84
N ARG A 314 -24.00 -7.76 -2.93
CA ARG A 314 -23.59 -8.32 -4.23
C ARG A 314 -24.75 -8.92 -5.04
N LYS A 315 -24.81 -8.61 -6.34
CA LYS A 315 -25.85 -9.14 -7.26
C LYS A 315 -25.94 -10.67 -7.31
N THR A 316 -24.80 -11.36 -7.22
CA THR A 316 -24.71 -12.83 -7.28
C THR A 316 -24.77 -13.52 -5.91
N SER A 317 -25.05 -12.79 -4.83
CA SER A 317 -25.14 -13.40 -3.49
C SER A 317 -26.24 -14.47 -3.50
N SER A 318 -25.83 -15.74 -3.40
CA SER A 318 -26.73 -16.88 -3.47
C SER A 318 -27.83 -16.74 -2.42
N SER A 319 -29.04 -17.19 -2.74
CA SER A 319 -30.24 -17.09 -1.88
C SER A 319 -30.02 -17.55 -0.43
N ILE A 320 -29.01 -18.38 -0.19
CA ILE A 320 -28.62 -18.91 1.10
C ILE A 320 -27.96 -17.82 1.99
N ILE A 321 -27.08 -16.98 1.44
CA ILE A 321 -26.42 -15.90 2.20
C ILE A 321 -27.47 -14.85 2.63
N LYS A 322 -28.40 -14.50 1.73
CA LYS A 322 -29.54 -13.63 2.08
C LYS A 322 -30.42 -14.24 3.18
N LYS A 323 -30.63 -15.56 3.18
CA LYS A 323 -31.46 -16.27 4.18
C LYS A 323 -30.84 -16.27 5.58
N TYR A 324 -29.52 -16.33 5.70
CA TYR A 324 -28.82 -16.29 6.99
C TYR A 324 -28.53 -14.87 7.48
N ILE A 325 -28.19 -13.93 6.60
CA ILE A 325 -27.90 -12.53 6.98
C ILE A 325 -29.18 -11.74 7.26
N GLY A 326 -30.27 -11.98 6.50
CA GLY A 326 -31.55 -11.28 6.68
C GLY A 326 -32.21 -11.53 8.03
N LYS A 327 -31.92 -12.66 8.69
CA LYS A 327 -32.38 -12.92 10.07
C LYS A 327 -31.62 -12.14 11.14
N ILE A 328 -30.42 -11.64 10.82
CA ILE A 328 -29.51 -11.04 11.80
C ILE A 328 -29.56 -9.50 11.75
N ILE A 329 -29.77 -8.91 10.56
CA ILE A 329 -29.92 -7.44 10.41
C ILE A 329 -31.25 -6.95 11.03
N LYS A 330 -32.29 -7.80 11.13
CA LYS A 330 -33.54 -7.45 11.82
C LYS A 330 -33.43 -7.41 13.35
N LYS A 331 -32.27 -7.72 13.94
CA LYS A 331 -32.07 -7.82 15.40
C LYS A 331 -31.04 -6.83 15.97
N SER A 332 -30.52 -5.89 15.17
CA SER A 332 -29.65 -4.79 15.59
C SER A 332 -30.29 -3.46 15.28
#